data_AF-A0A6C2D4J1-F1
#
_entry.id   AF-A0A6C2D4J1-F1
#
_cell.length_a   1.000
_cell.length_b   1.000
_cell.length_c   1.000
_cell.angle_alpha   90.00
_cell.angle_beta   90.00
_cell.angle_gamma   90.00
#
_symmetry.space_group_name_H-M   'P 1'
#
loop_
_entity.id
_entity.type
_entity.pdbx_description
1 polymer ?
#
loop_
_entity_poly.entity_id
_entity_poly.type
_entity_poly.pdbx_seq_one_letter_code
_entity_poly.pdbx_strand_id
1 'polypeptide(L)'
;MERRQRTPARSAKGRLNAPEPARIEGLHLPHIEAFLEEGEITLGVMSPAGCVAIAADSSDALAMLKRRSGESLSDLLLRLDAAIAYALDEGDFIDEINAP
;
A
#
# COMPACT_ATOMS: atom_id res chain seq x y z
N MET A 1 -7.18 -51.19 -33.89
CA MET A 1 -6.46 -49.93 -33.59
C MET A 1 -7.49 -48.92 -33.10
N GLU A 2 -7.69 -48.84 -31.79
CA GLU A 2 -8.71 -47.99 -31.16
C GLU A 2 -8.33 -46.50 -31.20
N ARG A 3 -9.21 -45.68 -31.76
CA ARG A 3 -9.08 -44.22 -31.76
C ARG A 3 -9.48 -43.68 -30.38
N ARG A 4 -8.48 -43.29 -29.58
CA ARG A 4 -8.66 -42.53 -28.33
C ARG A 4 -9.44 -41.24 -28.62
N GLN A 5 -10.65 -41.13 -28.08
CA GLN A 5 -11.42 -39.88 -28.07
C GLN A 5 -10.80 -38.93 -27.03
N ARG A 6 -10.23 -37.81 -27.49
CA ARG A 6 -9.79 -36.71 -26.62
C ARG A 6 -11.03 -35.92 -26.16
N THR A 7 -11.27 -35.90 -24.86
CA THR A 7 -12.25 -35.03 -24.21
C THR A 7 -11.80 -33.56 -24.36
N PRO A 8 -12.66 -32.62 -24.76
CA PRO A 8 -12.27 -31.22 -24.85
C PRO A 8 -12.08 -30.64 -23.44
N ALA A 9 -10.95 -29.96 -23.23
CA ALA A 9 -10.69 -29.21 -22.02
C ALA A 9 -11.80 -28.17 -21.81
N ARG A 10 -12.50 -28.27 -20.67
CA ARG A 10 -13.46 -27.25 -20.25
C ARG A 10 -12.70 -25.93 -20.08
N SER A 11 -12.96 -24.98 -20.97
CA SER A 11 -12.50 -23.60 -20.83
C SER A 11 -13.08 -23.05 -19.52
N ALA A 12 -12.23 -22.86 -18.51
CA ALA A 12 -12.58 -22.25 -17.25
C ALA A 12 -12.84 -20.76 -17.47
N LYS A 13 -14.01 -20.43 -18.02
CA LYS A 13 -14.52 -19.06 -18.13
C LYS A 13 -15.28 -18.70 -16.85
N GLY A 14 -14.59 -18.78 -15.72
CA GLY A 14 -15.03 -18.15 -14.49
C GLY A 14 -14.71 -16.67 -14.59
N ARG A 15 -15.59 -15.88 -15.23
CA ARG A 15 -15.55 -14.42 -15.06
C ARG A 15 -15.84 -14.20 -13.58
N LEU A 16 -14.86 -13.68 -12.83
CA LEU A 16 -15.15 -13.07 -11.55
C LEU A 16 -16.23 -12.02 -11.85
N ASN A 17 -17.45 -12.24 -11.37
CA ASN A 17 -18.42 -11.14 -11.21
C ASN A 17 -17.87 -10.29 -10.06
N ALA A 18 -16.75 -9.63 -10.30
CA ALA A 18 -16.15 -8.73 -9.33
C ALA A 18 -17.09 -7.51 -9.27
N PRO A 19 -17.54 -7.09 -8.08
CA PRO A 19 -18.10 -5.74 -7.94
C PRO A 19 -17.10 -4.76 -8.52
N GLU A 20 -17.58 -3.67 -9.13
CA GLU A 20 -16.67 -2.61 -9.59
C GLU A 20 -15.70 -2.26 -8.46
N PRO A 21 -14.40 -2.08 -8.77
CA PRO A 21 -13.42 -1.78 -7.74
C PRO A 21 -13.91 -0.55 -6.99
N ALA A 22 -14.08 -0.70 -5.67
CA ALA A 22 -14.43 0.42 -4.82
C ALA A 22 -13.33 1.48 -4.99
N ARG A 23 -13.69 2.61 -5.59
CA ARG A 23 -12.75 3.71 -5.83
C ARG A 23 -12.69 4.56 -4.58
N ILE A 24 -11.48 4.86 -4.13
CA ILE A 24 -11.30 5.94 -3.17
C ILE A 24 -11.35 7.25 -3.97
N GLU A 25 -12.54 7.84 -4.05
CA GLU A 25 -12.75 9.11 -4.75
C GLU A 25 -12.18 10.28 -3.92
N GLY A 26 -11.45 11.19 -4.56
CA GLY A 26 -11.00 12.46 -3.93
C GLY A 26 -9.71 12.40 -3.11
N LEU A 27 -9.00 11.27 -3.06
CA LEU A 27 -7.64 11.21 -2.48
C LEU A 27 -6.65 11.87 -3.44
N HIS A 28 -6.01 12.95 -3.01
CA HIS A 28 -4.90 13.61 -3.70
C HIS A 28 -3.63 13.38 -2.87
N LEU A 29 -2.70 12.58 -3.38
CA LEU A 29 -1.50 12.11 -2.68
C LEU A 29 -0.24 12.37 -3.52
N PRO A 30 0.08 13.64 -3.81
CA PRO A 30 1.12 14.01 -4.77
C PRO A 30 2.53 13.64 -4.31
N HIS A 31 2.77 13.59 -2.99
CA HIS A 31 4.09 13.26 -2.44
C HIS A 31 4.31 11.75 -2.47
N ILE A 32 3.29 10.95 -2.18
CA ILE A 32 3.34 9.50 -2.41
C ILE A 32 3.55 9.21 -3.89
N GLU A 33 2.81 9.88 -4.78
CA GLU A 33 2.94 9.67 -6.23
C GLU A 33 4.36 9.99 -6.72
N ALA A 34 4.94 11.11 -6.29
CA ALA A 34 6.32 11.46 -6.62
C ALA A 34 7.34 10.50 -5.98
N PHE A 35 7.14 10.11 -4.72
CA PHE A 35 8.06 9.26 -3.97
C PHE A 35 8.18 7.85 -4.55
N LEU A 36 7.10 7.32 -5.15
CA LEU A 36 7.08 5.99 -5.76
C LEU A 36 8.01 5.85 -6.98
N GLU A 37 8.52 6.93 -7.55
CA GLU A 37 9.53 6.88 -8.61
C GLU A 37 10.90 6.40 -8.09
N GLU A 38 11.19 6.59 -6.79
CA GLU A 38 12.50 6.30 -6.19
C GLU A 38 12.44 5.41 -4.93
N GLY A 39 11.24 5.13 -4.42
CA GLY A 39 11.02 4.37 -3.19
C GLY A 39 9.82 3.43 -3.21
N GLU A 40 9.48 2.90 -2.04
CA GLU A 40 8.39 1.97 -1.83
C GLU A 40 7.47 2.38 -0.68
N ILE A 41 6.18 2.03 -0.81
CA ILE A 41 5.20 2.15 0.26
C ILE A 41 4.78 0.76 0.71
N THR A 42 5.04 0.45 1.99
CA THR A 42 4.63 -0.80 2.62
C THR A 42 3.48 -0.58 3.59
N LEU A 43 2.37 -1.28 3.37
CA LEU A 43 1.21 -1.31 4.26
C LEU A 43 1.04 -2.73 4.82
N GLY A 44 0.89 -2.86 6.13
CA GLY A 44 0.73 -4.20 6.71
C GLY A 44 0.66 -4.20 8.22
N VAL A 45 0.76 -5.40 8.80
CA VAL A 45 0.89 -5.58 10.24
C VAL A 45 2.33 -5.96 10.55
N MET A 46 3.00 -5.17 11.39
CA MET A 46 4.35 -5.39 11.88
C MET A 46 4.30 -5.58 13.41
N SER A 47 4.70 -6.75 13.89
CA SER A 47 4.72 -7.02 15.34
C SER A 47 5.94 -6.39 16.01
N PRO A 48 5.83 -5.77 17.20
CA PRO A 48 4.64 -5.60 18.04
C PRO A 48 3.82 -4.31 17.74
N ALA A 49 4.27 -3.49 16.78
CA ALA A 49 3.69 -2.18 16.49
C ALA A 49 2.21 -2.23 16.05
N GLY A 50 1.78 -3.30 15.40
CA GLY A 50 0.43 -3.46 14.87
C GLY A 50 0.34 -3.07 13.39
N CYS A 51 -0.77 -2.50 12.95
CA CYS A 51 -0.93 -2.05 11.56
C CYS A 51 -0.12 -0.78 11.31
N VAL A 52 0.71 -0.78 10.26
CA VAL A 52 1.68 0.28 9.94
C VAL A 52 1.61 0.66 8.47
N ALA A 53 2.06 1.88 8.18
CA ALA A 53 2.33 2.38 6.85
C ALA A 53 3.74 2.97 6.82
N ILE A 54 4.58 2.48 5.93
CA ILE A 54 6.00 2.84 5.83
C ILE A 54 6.29 3.34 4.42
N ALA A 55 6.96 4.48 4.32
CA ALA A 55 7.59 4.99 3.10
C ALA A 55 9.10 4.90 3.27
N ALA A 56 9.77 4.11 2.42
CA ALA A 56 11.20 3.91 2.47
C ALA A 56 11.81 3.88 1.07
N ASP A 57 13.01 4.41 0.94
CA ASP A 57 13.80 4.32 -0.30
C ASP A 57 14.99 3.37 -0.10
N SER A 58 15.93 3.37 -1.05
CA SER A 58 17.13 2.53 -0.98
C SER A 58 18.09 2.85 0.18
N SER A 59 17.98 4.04 0.76
CA SER A 59 18.86 4.56 1.81
C SER A 59 18.18 4.53 3.18
N ASP A 60 16.99 5.11 3.31
CA ASP A 60 16.34 5.36 4.60
C ASP A 60 14.81 5.28 4.54
N ALA A 61 14.19 5.11 5.71
CA ALA A 61 12.74 5.20 5.87
C ALA A 61 12.33 6.65 6.16
N LEU A 62 11.69 7.31 5.20
CA LEU A 62 11.26 8.71 5.33
C LEU A 62 10.14 8.87 6.37
N ALA A 63 9.22 7.90 6.39
CA ALA A 63 8.09 7.91 7.29
C ALA A 63 7.70 6.49 7.69
N MET A 64 7.58 6.26 8.99
CA MET A 64 7.08 5.03 9.61
C MET A 64 5.90 5.39 10.52
N LEU A 65 4.68 5.16 10.04
CA LEU A 65 3.45 5.52 10.76
C LEU A 65 2.77 4.28 11.32
N LYS A 66 2.20 4.43 12.52
CA LYS A 66 1.32 3.43 13.12
C LYS A 66 -0.13 3.83 12.88
N ARG A 67 -0.94 2.88 12.41
CA ARG A 67 -2.38 3.11 12.24
C ARG A 67 -3.03 3.37 13.60
N ARG A 68 -3.74 4.49 13.71
CA ARG A 68 -4.45 4.88 14.94
C ARG A 68 -5.76 4.10 15.07
N SER A 69 -6.26 3.96 16.30
CA SER A 69 -7.56 3.31 16.52
C SER A 69 -8.68 4.10 15.85
N GLY A 70 -9.47 3.41 15.01
CA GLY A 70 -10.57 4.04 14.26
C GLY A 70 -10.15 4.77 12.97
N GLU A 71 -8.85 4.85 12.68
CA GLU A 71 -8.34 5.50 11.47
C GLU A 71 -8.69 4.70 10.22
N SER A 72 -9.23 5.34 9.19
CA SER A 72 -9.49 4.68 7.90
C SER A 72 -8.19 4.49 7.10
N LEU A 73 -8.21 3.63 6.08
CA LEU A 73 -7.06 3.50 5.18
C LEU A 73 -6.76 4.82 4.46
N SER A 74 -7.80 5.55 4.04
CA SER A 74 -7.66 6.84 3.37
C SER A 74 -7.00 7.89 4.26
N ASP A 75 -7.40 7.95 5.53
CA ASP A 75 -6.79 8.86 6.51
C ASP A 75 -5.32 8.52 6.75
N LEU A 76 -4.98 7.22 6.88
CA LEU A 76 -3.61 6.76 7.03
C LEU A 76 -2.75 7.15 5.81
N LEU A 77 -3.28 7.03 4.59
CA LEU A 77 -2.58 7.43 3.37
C LEU A 77 -2.38 8.95 3.27
N LEU A 78 -3.38 9.76 3.63
CA LEU A 78 -3.23 11.23 3.70
C LEU A 78 -2.14 11.63 4.69
N ARG A 79 -2.08 10.95 5.83
CA ARG A 79 -1.07 11.19 6.86
C ARG A 79 0.32 10.78 6.40
N LEU A 80 0.42 9.67 5.67
CA LEU A 80 1.68 9.24 5.07
C LEU A 80 2.17 10.22 4.01
N ASP A 81 1.29 10.73 3.16
CA ASP A 81 1.63 11.74 2.15
C ASP A 81 2.17 13.03 2.78
N ALA A 82 1.50 13.52 3.84
CA ALA A 82 1.99 14.67 4.58
C ALA A 82 3.33 14.40 5.30
N ALA A 83 3.54 13.17 5.80
CA ALA A 83 4.79 12.78 6.45
C ALA A 83 5.96 12.74 5.46
N ILE A 84 5.74 12.23 4.25
CA ILE A 84 6.74 12.25 3.16
C ILE A 84 7.06 13.70 2.80
N ALA A 85 6.04 14.56 2.64
CA ALA A 85 6.24 15.97 2.34
C ALA A 85 7.13 16.66 3.39
N TYR A 86 6.85 16.41 4.67
CA TYR A 86 7.62 16.95 5.79
C TYR A 86 9.07 16.44 5.78
N ALA A 87 9.27 15.13 5.60
CA ALA A 87 10.61 14.54 5.56
C ALA A 87 11.46 15.08 4.40
N LEU A 88 10.84 15.35 3.24
CA LEU A 88 11.52 15.91 2.07
C LEU A 88 11.86 17.41 2.24
N ASP A 89 11.02 18.18 2.93
CA ASP A 89 11.20 19.63 3.12
C ASP A 89 12.16 19.96 4.27
N GLU A 90 11.98 19.30 5.42
CA GLU A 90 12.72 19.60 6.65
C GLU A 90 13.92 18.66 6.87
N GLY A 91 13.97 17.51 6.16
CA GLY A 91 15.01 16.49 6.34
C GLY A 91 14.86 15.65 7.62
N ASP A 92 13.76 15.83 8.37
CA ASP A 92 13.45 15.08 9.59
C ASP A 92 12.48 13.92 9.29
N PHE A 93 12.97 12.69 9.50
CA PHE A 93 12.17 11.48 9.30
C PHE A 93 11.15 11.27 10.43
N ILE A 94 9.94 10.88 10.06
CA ILE A 94 8.87 10.62 11.05
C ILE A 94 8.85 9.14 11.40
N ASP A 95 9.18 8.81 12.66
CA ASP A 95 9.15 7.43 13.15
C ASP A 95 8.22 7.28 14.36
N GLU A 96 6.96 6.88 14.12
CA GLU A 96 5.98 6.56 15.16
C GLU A 96 6.17 5.13 15.73
N ILE A 97 7.01 4.29 15.11
CA ILE A 97 7.19 2.89 15.49
C ILE A 97 8.28 2.76 16.57
N ASN A 98 9.38 3.50 16.42
CA ASN A 98 10.52 3.48 17.33
C ASN A 98 10.61 4.72 18.24
N ALA A 99 9.62 5.62 18.21
CA ALA A 99 9.53 6.72 19.16
C ALA A 99 9.57 6.20 20.62
N PRO A 100 10.33 6.85 21.53
CA PRO A 100 10.53 6.42 22.91
C PRO A 100 9.25 6.47 23.77
#